data_AF-A0A7Y6IW73-F1
#
_entry.id   AF-A0A7Y6IW73-F1
#
_cell.length_a   1.000
_cell.length_b   1.000
_cell.length_c   1.000
_cell.angle_alpha   90.00
_cell.angle_beta   90.00
_cell.angle_gamma   90.00
#
_symmetry.space_group_name_H-M   'P 1'
#
loop_
_entity.id
_entity.type
_entity.pdbx_description
1 polymer ?
#
loop_
_entity_poly.entity_id
_entity_poly.type
_entity_poly.pdbx_seq_one_letter_code
_entity_poly.pdbx_strand_id
1 'polypeptide(L)' 'MAESTSGHAENNPPAPLPQIPECDVSLDETGLYRLTHRRTRETATASTPEQADLQGAILRAHAALTRKLPFTTGDLR' A
#
# COMPACT_ATOMS: atom_id res chain seq x y z
N MET A 1 16.30 43.61 27.59
CA MET A 1 15.12 42.81 27.95
C MET A 1 14.85 41.92 26.75
N ALA A 2 14.92 40.60 26.96
CA ALA A 2 14.78 39.60 25.93
C ALA A 2 13.36 39.04 25.99
N GLU A 3 12.65 38.99 24.86
CA GLU A 3 11.39 38.26 24.76
C GLU A 3 11.45 37.38 23.52
N SER A 4 11.45 36.09 23.81
CA SER A 4 11.73 34.99 22.91
C SER A 4 10.56 34.72 21.98
N THR A 5 10.92 34.40 20.73
CA THR A 5 10.08 33.78 19.72
C THR A 5 9.53 32.43 20.22
N SER A 6 8.21 32.22 20.18
CA SER A 6 7.64 30.87 20.23
C SER A 6 6.21 30.86 19.69
N GLY A 7 6.10 30.66 18.38
CA GLY A 7 4.87 30.24 17.73
C GLY A 7 4.97 28.76 17.40
N HIS A 8 4.34 27.95 18.25
CA HIS A 8 4.08 26.52 18.15
C HIS A 8 4.02 25.98 16.70
N ALA A 9 5.00 25.19 16.28
CA ALA A 9 4.79 24.24 15.20
C ALA A 9 3.93 23.11 15.78
N GLU A 10 2.68 23.00 15.34
CA GLU A 10 1.77 21.90 15.68
C GLU A 10 2.39 20.59 15.20
N ASN A 11 3.15 19.96 16.09
CA ASN A 11 3.77 18.66 15.92
C ASN A 11 2.66 17.61 16.08
N ASN A 12 1.71 17.59 15.14
CA ASN A 12 0.77 16.49 15.02
C ASN A 12 1.62 15.27 14.65
N PRO A 13 1.74 14.25 15.52
CA PRO A 13 2.40 13.02 15.12
C PRO A 13 1.66 12.49 13.88
N PRO A 14 2.37 12.02 12.83
CA PRO A 14 1.70 11.39 11.70
C PRO A 14 0.80 10.29 12.26
N ALA A 15 -0.47 10.28 11.85
CA ALA A 15 -1.41 9.24 12.24
C ALA A 15 -0.71 7.88 12.04
N PRO A 16 -0.77 6.96 13.02
CA PRO A 16 -0.08 5.69 12.91
C PRO A 16 -0.47 5.03 11.58
N LEU A 17 0.54 4.78 10.73
CA LEU A 17 0.33 4.07 9.48
C LEU A 17 -0.43 2.78 9.80
N PRO A 18 -1.47 2.41 9.03
CA PRO A 18 -2.26 1.22 9.32
C PRO A 18 -1.32 0.01 9.42
N GLN A 19 -1.18 -0.54 10.63
CA GLN A 19 -0.23 -1.61 10.96
C GLN A 19 -0.82 -3.03 10.76
N ILE A 20 -1.84 -3.17 9.91
CA ILE A 20 -2.42 -4.48 9.64
C ILE A 20 -1.74 -5.01 8.37
N PRO A 21 -1.19 -6.24 8.36
CA PRO A 21 -0.80 -6.89 7.11
C PRO A 21 -2.08 -7.11 6.30
N GLU A 22 -2.33 -6.16 5.39
CA GLU A 22 -3.52 -6.16 4.55
C GLU A 22 -3.46 -7.23 3.46
N CYS A 23 -2.32 -7.89 3.25
CA CYS A 23 -2.14 -8.96 2.27
C CYS A 23 -1.73 -10.27 2.94
N ASP A 24 -2.49 -11.34 2.69
CA ASP A 24 -2.05 -12.71 2.94
C ASP A 24 -1.17 -13.15 1.76
N VAL A 25 -0.05 -13.83 2.05
CA VAL A 25 0.87 -14.36 1.03
C VAL A 25 0.95 -15.87 1.19
N SER A 26 0.77 -16.59 0.08
CA SER A 26 0.92 -18.05 0.01
C SER A 26 1.76 -18.41 -1.21
N LEU A 27 2.68 -19.36 -1.07
CA LEU A 27 3.41 -19.94 -2.20
C LEU A 27 2.61 -21.13 -2.74
N ASP A 28 2.37 -21.18 -4.05
CA ASP A 28 1.71 -22.31 -4.68
C ASP A 28 2.68 -23.43 -5.07
N GLU A 29 2.13 -24.56 -5.56
CA GLU A 29 2.90 -25.74 -5.97
C GLU A 29 3.83 -25.47 -7.17
N THR A 30 3.60 -24.38 -7.90
CA THR A 30 4.41 -23.96 -9.05
C THR A 30 5.54 -23.01 -8.66
N GLY A 31 5.61 -22.62 -7.37
CA GLY A 31 6.59 -21.67 -6.85
C GLY A 31 6.20 -20.21 -7.06
N LEU A 32 4.95 -19.91 -7.40
CA LEU A 32 4.46 -18.54 -7.51
C LEU A 32 3.93 -18.04 -6.16
N TYR A 33 4.28 -16.80 -5.84
CA TYR A 33 3.74 -16.07 -4.70
C TYR A 33 2.35 -15.56 -5.07
N ARG A 34 1.33 -16.06 -4.38
CA ARG A 34 -0.02 -15.56 -4.46
C ARG A 34 -0.30 -14.62 -3.29
N LEU A 35 -0.61 -13.38 -3.62
CA LEU A 35 -0.98 -12.34 -2.67
C LEU A 35 -2.48 -12.14 -2.70
N THR A 36 -3.12 -12.07 -1.53
CA THR A 36 -4.55 -11.82 -1.39
C THR A 36 -4.77 -10.68 -0.41
N HIS A 37 -5.36 -9.59 -0.89
CA HIS A 37 -5.72 -8.48 -0.02
C HIS A 37 -6.91 -8.86 0.87
N ARG A 38 -6.76 -8.80 2.20
CA ARG A 38 -7.72 -9.29 3.19
C ARG A 38 -9.06 -8.54 3.14
N ARG A 39 -9.03 -7.23 2.90
CA ARG A 39 -10.22 -6.36 2.90
C ARG A 39 -10.98 -6.37 1.58
N THR A 40 -10.27 -6.23 0.44
CA THR A 40 -10.91 -6.17 -0.89
C THR A 40 -11.05 -7.54 -1.55
N ARG A 41 -10.33 -8.55 -1.05
CA ARG A 41 -10.24 -9.90 -1.63
C ARG A 41 -9.59 -9.94 -3.02
N GLU A 42 -9.03 -8.83 -3.48
CA GLU A 42 -8.25 -8.77 -4.72
C GLU A 42 -6.96 -9.60 -4.58
N THR A 43 -6.53 -10.20 -5.69
CA THR A 43 -5.37 -11.09 -5.72
C THR A 43 -4.35 -10.66 -6.76
N ALA A 44 -3.08 -10.85 -6.44
CA ALA A 44 -1.96 -10.69 -7.37
C ALA A 44 -1.04 -11.92 -7.31
N THR A 45 -0.29 -12.16 -8.37
CA THR A 45 0.71 -13.23 -8.44
C THR A 45 2.08 -12.65 -8.75
N ALA A 46 3.12 -13.22 -8.17
CA ALA A 46 4.50 -12.82 -8.38
C ALA A 46 5.41 -14.06 -8.48
N SER A 47 6.44 -13.97 -9.31
CA SER A 47 7.38 -15.08 -9.53
C SER A 47 8.63 -14.98 -8.65
N THR A 48 8.84 -13.81 -8.01
CA THR A 48 9.95 -13.57 -7.08
C THR A 48 9.46 -12.88 -5.81
N PRO A 49 10.21 -12.97 -4.70
CA PRO A 49 9.90 -12.25 -3.47
C PRO A 49 9.79 -10.73 -3.68
N GLU A 50 10.68 -10.13 -4.45
CA GLU A 50 10.71 -8.68 -4.70
C GLU A 50 9.47 -8.23 -5.51
N GLN A 51 9.04 -9.06 -6.46
CA GLN A 51 7.78 -8.84 -7.16
C GLN A 51 6.59 -8.98 -6.20
N ALA A 52 6.63 -9.91 -5.26
CA ALA A 52 5.56 -10.07 -4.27
C ALA A 52 5.45 -8.83 -3.38
N ASP A 53 6.58 -8.27 -2.93
CA ASP A 53 6.61 -7.03 -2.15
C ASP A 53 5.99 -5.85 -2.91
N LEU A 54 6.39 -5.67 -4.18
CA LEU A 54 5.84 -4.62 -5.04
C LEU A 54 4.34 -4.81 -5.27
N GLN A 55 3.90 -6.02 -5.62
CA GLN A 55 2.48 -6.34 -5.84
C GLN A 55 1.66 -6.13 -4.56
N GLY A 56 2.22 -6.48 -3.39
CA GLY A 56 1.59 -6.23 -2.09
C GLY A 56 1.45 -4.74 -1.78
N ALA A 57 2.41 -3.91 -2.18
CA ALA A 57 2.29 -2.45 -2.08
C ALA A 57 1.23 -1.89 -3.04
N ILE A 58 1.16 -2.38 -4.28
CA ILE A 58 0.15 -1.97 -5.27
C ILE A 58 -1.26 -2.33 -4.79
N LEU A 59 -1.47 -3.55 -4.30
CA LEU A 59 -2.78 -3.98 -3.76
C LEU A 59 -3.24 -3.09 -2.61
N ARG A 60 -2.34 -2.74 -1.68
CA ARG A 60 -2.64 -1.82 -0.57
C ARG A 60 -2.98 -0.42 -1.07
N ALA A 61 -2.18 0.12 -2.00
CA ALA A 61 -2.43 1.44 -2.58
C ALA A 61 -3.76 1.48 -3.33
N HIS A 62 -4.06 0.45 -4.13
CA HIS A 62 -5.32 0.32 -4.86
C HIS A 62 -6.52 0.28 -3.90
N ALA A 63 -6.41 -0.53 -2.85
CA ALA A 63 -7.46 -0.63 -1.85
C ALA A 63 -7.68 0.67 -1.05
N ALA A 64 -6.62 1.49 -0.88
CA ALA A 64 -6.72 2.82 -0.27
C ALA A 64 -7.29 3.87 -1.23
N LEU A 65 -7.05 3.71 -2.54
CA LEU A 65 -7.59 4.53 -3.62
C LEU A 65 -9.04 4.12 -3.93
N THR A 66 -9.99 4.45 -3.03
CA THR A 66 -11.43 4.28 -3.27
C THR A 66 -11.95 5.12 -4.46
N ARG A 67 -11.16 6.08 -4.94
CA ARG A 67 -11.44 6.82 -6.18
C ARG A 67 -10.94 6.00 -7.36
N LYS A 68 -11.84 5.68 -8.30
CA LYS A 68 -11.50 5.16 -9.64
C LYS A 68 -10.26 5.91 -10.14
N LEU A 69 -9.16 5.18 -10.29
CA LEU A 69 -8.00 5.67 -11.04
C LEU A 69 -8.52 6.09 -12.42
N PRO A 70 -8.28 7.33 -12.87
CA PRO A 70 -8.75 7.82 -14.16
C PRO A 70 -7.95 7.22 -15.33
N PHE A 71 -7.26 6.11 -15.10
CA PHE A 71 -6.47 5.40 -16.09
C PHE A 71 -7.24 4.15 -16.48
N THR A 72 -7.52 4.03 -17.76
CA THR A 72 -8.10 2.84 -18.38
C THR A 72 -7.00 2.06 -19.09
N THR A 73 -7.19 0.77 -19.33
CA THR A 73 -6.24 -0.07 -20.08
C THR A 73 -5.90 0.50 -21.46
N GLY A 74 -6.73 1.40 -22.01
CA GLY A 74 -6.48 2.12 -23.25
C GLY A 74 -5.36 3.18 -23.18
N ASP A 75 -4.96 3.61 -21.99
CA ASP A 75 -3.93 4.63 -21.77
C ASP A 75 -2.48 4.08 -21.80
N LEU A 76 -2.32 2.76 -21.96
CA LEU A 76 -1.02 2.07 -22.02
C LEU A 76 -0.48 1.91 -23.46
N ARG A 77 -0.90 2.77 -24.40
CA ARG A 77 -0.53 2.69 -25.83
C ARG A 77 0.63 3.59 -26.20
#